data_AF-A0A800C6L3-F1
#
_entry.id   AF-A0A800C6L3-F1
#
_cell.length_a   1.000
_cell.length_b   1.000
_cell.length_c   1.000
_cell.angle_alpha   90.00
_cell.angle_beta   90.00
_cell.angle_gamma   90.00
#
_symmetry.space_group_name_H-M   'P 1'
#
loop_
_entity.id
_entity.type
_entity.pdbx_description
1 polymer ?
#
loop_
_entity_poly.entity_id
_entity_poly.type
_entity_poly.pdbx_seq_one_letter_code
_entity_poly.pdbx_strand_id
1 'polypeptide(L)'
;SFNPDFDLRNDYVTKSMIVVPMKDREGQILGVLQLINAMDETATVGIFPKSVEDLVMSLASQAAVAIRNAKLIVDIKGLFEALIRYSASAIDARSPHTAGHSRRVAAYSWAIALAINKETTGPFAGVFFTPDQIEELLYAAWLHDIGKIGVPEHILDKENRLSDEAMETIVNRFEAIKAIRLNRVWRKRPAGKTSATGSSAPEGGDDRADDGRSQETDRVEQELEADLRLIQRVNRSNFLSGEDLADLEVIGSKTYESLAGNITPYISEREMRHLSVRKGNLTAEEYETIQTHVELTHNIVKNIPFTNTLKNVPLFSATHHELLDGTGYPWGLKGEEIPIQSRILSVVDIFDALTAADRPYRRAISAEESAKILKAEAKAGRLDEDVVNLFLDNELYKT
;
A
#
# COMPACT_ATOMS: atom_id res chain seq x y z
N SER A 1 -8.82 58.15 -3.65
CA SER A 1 -8.96 59.30 -2.74
C SER A 1 -8.53 58.87 -1.34
N PHE A 2 -8.14 59.81 -0.47
CA PHE A 2 -7.82 59.51 0.94
C PHE A 2 -9.10 59.07 1.69
N ASN A 3 -9.01 57.98 2.46
CA ASN A 3 -10.10 57.49 3.30
C ASN A 3 -9.82 57.88 4.77
N PRO A 4 -10.60 58.81 5.37
CA PRO A 4 -10.41 59.27 6.75
C PRO A 4 -10.94 58.29 7.82
N ASP A 5 -11.61 57.20 7.44
CA ASP A 5 -12.23 56.27 8.41
C ASP A 5 -11.21 55.65 9.37
N PHE A 6 -9.99 55.39 8.90
CA PHE A 6 -8.91 54.86 9.75
C PHE A 6 -8.48 55.90 10.81
N ASP A 7 -8.26 57.14 10.37
CA ASP A 7 -7.86 58.26 11.22
C ASP A 7 -8.91 58.53 12.30
N LEU A 8 -10.19 58.58 11.91
CA LEU A 8 -11.32 58.81 12.82
C LEU A 8 -11.50 57.69 13.86
N ARG A 9 -11.23 56.43 13.48
CA ARG A 9 -11.38 55.28 14.38
C ARG A 9 -10.23 55.14 15.39
N ASN A 10 -9.05 55.65 15.07
CA ASN A 10 -7.83 55.43 15.86
C ASN A 10 -7.29 56.70 16.52
N ASP A 11 -8.05 57.80 16.53
CA ASP A 11 -7.61 59.11 17.02
C ASP A 11 -6.24 59.52 16.44
N TYR A 12 -6.10 59.28 15.13
CA TYR A 12 -4.86 59.51 14.39
C TYR A 12 -5.06 60.61 13.35
N VAL A 13 -4.03 61.41 13.09
CA VAL A 13 -4.11 62.51 12.10
C VAL A 13 -3.01 62.35 11.07
N THR A 14 -3.37 61.96 9.86
CA THR A 14 -2.48 61.87 8.70
C THR A 14 -2.20 63.27 8.13
N LYS A 15 -0.94 63.72 8.18
CA LYS A 15 -0.48 65.04 7.69
C LYS A 15 0.48 64.97 6.52
N SER A 16 1.27 63.89 6.40
CA SER A 16 2.17 63.68 5.28
C SER A 16 2.26 62.21 4.90
N MET A 17 2.57 61.91 3.64
CA MET A 17 2.61 60.55 3.14
C MET A 17 3.58 60.42 1.97
N ILE A 18 4.29 59.31 1.92
CA ILE A 18 4.99 58.84 0.72
C ILE A 18 4.51 57.43 0.38
N VAL A 19 4.19 57.21 -0.88
CA VAL A 19 3.61 55.97 -1.38
C VAL A 19 4.39 55.56 -2.60
N VAL A 20 5.12 54.44 -2.49
CA VAL A 20 5.96 53.95 -3.57
C VAL A 20 5.55 52.54 -3.98
N PRO A 21 5.60 52.21 -5.28
CA PRO A 21 5.28 50.87 -5.75
C PRO A 21 6.43 49.91 -5.42
N MET A 22 6.09 48.73 -4.91
CA MET A 22 7.02 47.62 -4.74
C MET A 22 7.13 46.85 -6.05
N LYS A 23 8.15 47.17 -6.84
CA LYS A 23 8.39 46.57 -8.16
C LYS A 23 9.48 45.50 -8.10
N ASP A 24 9.25 44.41 -8.81
CA ASP A 24 10.30 43.44 -9.09
C ASP A 24 11.21 43.86 -10.26
N ARG A 25 12.14 42.98 -10.65
CA ARG A 25 13.13 43.25 -11.71
C ARG A 25 12.50 43.32 -13.11
N GLU A 26 11.33 42.70 -13.30
CA GLU A 26 10.56 42.70 -14.54
C GLU A 26 9.54 43.86 -14.59
N GLY A 27 9.48 44.68 -13.53
CA GLY A 27 8.61 45.84 -13.42
C GLY A 27 7.19 45.53 -12.98
N GLN A 28 6.88 44.29 -12.56
CA GLN A 28 5.58 43.95 -11.99
C GLN A 28 5.46 44.53 -10.58
N ILE A 29 4.28 45.08 -10.29
CA ILE A 29 3.96 45.65 -8.98
C ILE A 29 3.42 44.53 -8.08
N LEU A 30 4.17 44.17 -7.05
CA LEU A 30 3.79 43.18 -6.05
C LEU A 30 2.95 43.78 -4.92
N GLY A 31 3.06 45.09 -4.72
CA GLY A 31 2.40 45.80 -3.65
C GLY A 31 2.84 47.26 -3.59
N VAL A 32 2.58 47.88 -2.45
CA VAL A 32 2.86 49.29 -2.20
C VAL A 32 3.49 49.42 -0.82
N LEU A 33 4.57 50.19 -0.73
CA LEU A 33 5.14 50.62 0.53
C LEU A 33 4.65 52.03 0.83
N GLN A 34 4.00 52.19 1.99
CA GLN A 34 3.41 53.44 2.44
C GLN A 34 4.06 53.85 3.76
N LEU A 35 4.57 55.07 3.82
CA LEU A 35 4.98 55.71 5.07
C LEU A 35 4.08 56.92 5.31
N ILE A 36 3.66 57.09 6.56
CA ILE A 36 2.71 58.13 6.98
C ILE A 36 3.38 58.94 8.09
N ASN A 37 3.18 60.26 8.06
CA ASN A 37 3.65 61.22 9.05
C ASN A 37 5.18 61.20 9.26
N ALA A 38 5.92 61.87 8.38
CA ALA A 38 7.35 62.09 8.58
C ALA A 38 7.59 62.83 9.91
N MET A 39 8.38 62.26 10.82
CA MET A 39 8.70 62.85 12.12
C MET A 39 10.13 63.37 12.14
N ASP A 40 10.35 64.52 12.77
CA ASP A 40 11.69 65.01 13.12
C ASP A 40 12.19 64.46 14.47
N GLU A 41 13.38 64.88 14.90
CA GLU A 41 13.99 64.47 16.18
C GLU A 41 13.15 64.87 17.41
N THR A 42 12.23 65.83 17.26
CA THR A 42 11.31 66.27 18.31
C THR A 42 9.95 65.58 18.26
N ALA A 43 9.80 64.56 17.40
CA ALA A 43 8.54 63.88 17.10
C ALA A 43 7.45 64.80 16.49
N THR A 44 7.85 65.94 15.92
CA THR A 44 6.92 66.83 15.21
C THR A 44 6.71 66.31 13.79
N VAL A 45 5.45 66.21 13.36
CA VAL A 45 5.11 65.73 12.01
C VAL A 45 5.33 66.83 10.97
N GLY A 46 6.23 66.56 10.02
CA GLY A 46 6.59 67.42 8.90
C GLY A 46 6.35 66.77 7.52
N ILE A 47 7.00 67.31 6.49
CA ILE A 47 6.94 66.83 5.10
C ILE A 47 8.12 65.88 4.85
N PHE A 48 7.91 64.81 4.08
CA PHE A 48 8.99 63.92 3.65
C PHE A 48 10.00 64.69 2.79
N PRO A 49 11.30 64.75 3.15
CA PRO A 49 12.33 65.34 2.30
C PRO A 49 12.44 64.60 0.97
N LYS A 50 12.71 65.32 -0.13
CA LYS A 50 12.84 64.71 -1.46
C LYS A 50 13.99 63.70 -1.53
N SER A 51 15.04 63.88 -0.72
CA SER A 51 16.15 62.93 -0.59
C SER A 51 15.73 61.57 -0.03
N VAL A 52 14.60 61.49 0.69
CA VAL A 52 14.06 60.25 1.24
C VAL A 52 13.31 59.44 0.18
N GLU A 53 12.84 60.07 -0.90
CA GLU A 53 12.11 59.40 -1.99
C GLU A 53 12.94 58.30 -2.64
N ASP A 54 14.18 58.60 -3.03
CA ASP A 54 15.10 57.61 -3.64
C ASP A 54 15.43 56.46 -2.68
N LEU A 55 15.61 56.76 -1.38
CA LEU A 55 15.87 55.76 -0.35
C LEU A 55 14.66 54.84 -0.16
N VAL A 56 13.46 55.40 -0.08
CA VAL A 56 12.21 54.64 0.10
C VAL A 56 11.90 53.81 -1.14
N MET A 57 12.17 54.32 -2.33
CA MET A 57 12.11 53.54 -3.58
C MET A 57 13.07 52.35 -3.55
N SER A 58 14.32 52.55 -3.12
CA SER A 58 15.31 51.46 -3.00
C SER A 58 14.88 50.39 -1.99
N LEU A 59 14.38 50.80 -0.82
CA LEU A 59 13.83 49.91 0.20
C LEU A 59 12.62 49.13 -0.33
N ALA A 60 11.70 49.79 -1.04
CA ALA A 60 10.54 49.15 -1.65
C ALA A 60 10.95 48.09 -2.68
N SER A 61 11.97 48.35 -3.50
CA SER A 61 12.51 47.36 -4.42
C SER A 61 13.16 46.16 -3.71
N GLN A 62 13.91 46.38 -2.62
CA GLN A 62 14.50 45.27 -1.84
C GLN A 62 13.42 44.43 -1.17
N ALA A 63 12.43 45.08 -0.56
CA ALA A 63 11.29 44.40 0.05
C ALA A 63 10.48 43.61 -1.01
N ALA A 64 10.30 44.16 -2.22
CA ALA A 64 9.64 43.47 -3.33
C ALA A 64 10.36 42.15 -3.69
N VAL A 65 11.69 42.19 -3.84
CA VAL A 65 12.51 41.01 -4.13
C VAL A 65 12.41 39.98 -2.99
N ALA A 66 12.49 40.41 -1.74
CA ALA A 66 12.41 39.51 -0.58
C ALA A 66 11.04 38.82 -0.48
N ILE A 67 9.94 39.57 -0.62
CA ILE A 67 8.58 39.03 -0.61
C ILE A 67 8.37 38.05 -1.76
N ARG A 68 8.86 38.38 -2.96
CA ARG A 68 8.77 37.48 -4.11
C ARG A 68 9.54 36.18 -3.88
N ASN A 69 10.75 36.26 -3.35
CA ASN A 69 11.54 35.06 -3.03
C ASN A 69 10.85 34.18 -1.98
N ALA A 70 10.31 34.79 -0.92
CA ALA A 70 9.53 34.05 0.09
C ALA A 70 8.31 33.37 -0.55
N LYS A 71 7.58 34.07 -1.42
CA LYS A 71 6.44 33.51 -2.15
C LYS A 71 6.87 32.36 -3.09
N LEU A 72 7.96 32.52 -3.84
CA LEU A 72 8.49 31.49 -4.72
C LEU A 72 8.86 30.23 -3.94
N ILE A 73 9.47 30.36 -2.75
CA ILE A 73 9.80 29.23 -1.88
C ILE A 73 8.53 28.50 -1.44
N VAL A 74 7.50 29.23 -1.01
CA VAL A 74 6.21 28.65 -0.62
C VAL A 74 5.54 27.96 -1.80
N ASP A 75 5.53 28.58 -2.98
CA ASP A 75 4.93 28.03 -4.20
C ASP A 75 5.68 26.76 -4.66
N ILE A 76 7.02 26.74 -4.62
CA ILE A 76 7.84 25.54 -4.92
C ILE A 76 7.53 24.42 -3.94
N LYS A 77 7.46 24.74 -2.63
CA LYS A 77 7.13 23.75 -1.60
C LYS A 77 5.74 23.15 -1.83
N GLY A 78 4.74 23.99 -2.12
CA GLY A 78 3.39 23.53 -2.44
C GLY A 78 3.32 22.63 -3.68
N LEU A 79 4.07 22.97 -4.74
CA LEU A 79 4.17 22.12 -5.93
C LEU A 79 4.84 20.77 -5.62
N PHE A 80 5.90 20.77 -4.81
CA PHE A 80 6.59 19.55 -4.42
C PHE A 80 5.69 18.63 -3.59
N GLU A 81 4.98 19.17 -2.60
CA GLU A 81 4.02 18.41 -1.79
C GLU A 81 2.88 17.84 -2.63
N ALA A 82 2.35 18.62 -3.58
CA ALA A 82 1.32 18.16 -4.49
C ALA A 82 1.82 17.01 -5.36
N LEU A 83 3.06 17.07 -5.85
CA LEU A 83 3.68 16.01 -6.63
C LEU A 83 3.86 14.74 -5.80
N ILE A 84 4.38 14.83 -4.58
CA ILE A 84 4.51 13.69 -3.66
C ILE A 84 3.16 13.01 -3.45
N ARG A 85 2.13 13.79 -3.09
CA ARG A 85 0.78 13.25 -2.82
C ARG A 85 0.16 12.63 -4.06
N TYR A 86 0.36 13.24 -5.23
CA TYR A 86 -0.11 12.70 -6.50
C TYR A 86 0.57 11.37 -6.84
N SER A 87 1.90 11.30 -6.74
CA SER A 87 2.67 10.08 -7.00
C SER A 87 2.27 8.94 -6.07
N ALA A 88 2.14 9.23 -4.77
CA ALA A 88 1.65 8.26 -3.79
C ALA A 88 0.24 7.76 -4.13
N SER A 89 -0.68 8.68 -4.44
CA SER A 89 -2.05 8.34 -4.81
C SER A 89 -2.12 7.50 -6.10
N ALA A 90 -1.22 7.72 -7.05
CA ALA A 90 -1.14 6.95 -8.28
C ALA A 90 -0.64 5.51 -8.02
N ILE A 91 0.29 5.32 -7.08
CA ILE A 91 0.73 3.99 -6.66
C ILE A 91 -0.37 3.27 -5.87
N ASP A 92 -0.99 3.96 -4.91
CA ASP A 92 -2.15 3.48 -4.14
C ASP A 92 -3.30 3.03 -5.06
N ALA A 93 -3.46 3.63 -6.25
CA ALA A 93 -4.51 3.29 -7.21
C ALA A 93 -4.22 2.02 -8.03
N ARG A 94 -3.00 1.48 -7.98
CA ARG A 94 -2.67 0.22 -8.68
C ARG A 94 -3.34 -0.99 -8.04
N SER A 95 -3.55 -0.96 -6.72
CA SER A 95 -4.31 -1.98 -6.02
C SER A 95 -5.63 -1.39 -5.52
N PRO A 96 -6.79 -2.01 -5.80
CA PRO A 96 -8.09 -1.52 -5.33
C PRO A 96 -8.16 -1.30 -3.81
N HIS A 97 -7.31 -1.97 -3.04
CA HIS A 97 -7.34 -1.98 -1.57
C HIS A 97 -6.45 -0.94 -0.91
N THR A 98 -5.57 -0.29 -1.66
CA THR A 98 -4.66 0.74 -1.15
C THR A 98 -5.19 2.15 -1.36
N ALA A 99 -6.42 2.32 -1.84
CA ALA A 99 -7.01 3.64 -2.07
C ALA A 99 -6.98 4.52 -0.80
N GLY A 100 -6.19 5.60 -0.85
CA GLY A 100 -6.04 6.56 0.25
C GLY A 100 -5.25 6.01 1.45
N HIS A 101 -4.56 4.88 1.30
CA HIS A 101 -3.70 4.26 2.31
C HIS A 101 -2.57 5.20 2.73
N SER A 102 -1.79 5.69 1.77
CA SER A 102 -0.67 6.59 2.02
C SER A 102 -1.11 7.86 2.78
N ARG A 103 -2.33 8.34 2.50
CA ARG A 103 -2.94 9.47 3.21
C ARG A 103 -3.22 9.16 4.68
N ARG A 104 -3.79 7.99 4.98
CA ARG A 104 -4.13 7.57 6.34
C ARG A 104 -2.86 7.30 7.14
N VAL A 105 -1.89 6.59 6.57
CA VAL A 105 -0.56 6.37 7.15
C VAL A 105 0.12 7.70 7.51
N ALA A 106 0.09 8.69 6.61
CA ALA A 106 0.61 10.03 6.91
C ALA A 106 -0.18 10.73 8.04
N ALA A 107 -1.50 10.63 8.06
CA ALA A 107 -2.33 11.22 9.12
C ALA A 107 -2.06 10.59 10.50
N TYR A 108 -1.96 9.26 10.57
CA TYR A 108 -1.61 8.55 11.79
C TYR A 108 -0.21 8.89 12.29
N SER A 109 0.77 8.95 11.37
CA SER A 109 2.15 9.35 11.68
C SER A 109 2.22 10.77 12.26
N TRP A 110 1.46 11.71 11.68
CA TRP A 110 1.34 13.06 12.20
C TRP A 110 0.73 13.10 13.61
N ALA A 111 -0.37 12.37 13.82
CA ALA A 111 -1.05 12.30 15.12
C ALA A 111 -0.13 11.74 16.20
N ILE A 112 0.64 10.69 15.90
CA ILE A 112 1.62 10.11 16.81
C ILE A 112 2.74 11.10 17.12
N ALA A 113 3.32 11.76 16.12
CA ALA A 113 4.39 12.73 16.36
C ALA A 113 3.94 13.90 17.25
N LEU A 114 2.71 14.38 17.07
CA LEU A 114 2.12 15.40 17.95
C LEU A 114 1.78 14.88 19.35
N ALA A 115 1.37 13.63 19.48
CA ALA A 115 1.15 13.01 20.79
C ALA A 115 2.48 12.87 21.55
N ILE A 116 3.54 12.41 20.88
CA ILE A 116 4.90 12.34 21.44
C ILE A 116 5.34 13.72 21.96
N ASN A 117 5.16 14.78 21.18
CA ASN A 117 5.55 16.13 21.59
C ASN A 117 4.78 16.68 22.82
N LYS A 118 3.65 16.06 23.19
CA LYS A 118 2.88 16.41 24.39
C LYS A 118 3.26 15.58 25.61
N GLU A 119 3.95 14.46 25.42
CA GLU A 119 4.38 13.60 26.52
C GLU A 119 5.45 14.29 27.36
N THR A 120 5.20 14.37 28.67
CA THR A 120 6.15 14.95 29.65
C THR A 120 6.71 13.89 30.60
N THR A 121 6.21 12.66 30.51
CA THR A 121 6.58 11.51 31.34
C THR A 121 6.66 10.25 30.50
N GLY A 122 7.26 9.18 31.03
CA GLY A 122 7.33 7.89 30.34
C GLY A 122 8.39 7.83 29.23
N PRO A 123 8.28 6.88 28.29
CA PRO A 123 9.33 6.56 27.32
C PRO A 123 9.62 7.69 26.33
N PHE A 124 8.64 8.56 26.07
CA PHE A 124 8.75 9.67 25.12
C PHE A 124 9.11 11.02 25.75
N ALA A 125 9.28 11.11 27.07
CA ALA A 125 9.56 12.38 27.76
C ALA A 125 10.82 13.12 27.26
N GLY A 126 11.79 12.38 26.70
CA GLY A 126 13.01 12.92 26.12
C GLY A 126 12.96 13.12 24.60
N VAL A 127 11.83 12.86 23.95
CA VAL A 127 11.69 12.87 22.49
C VAL A 127 10.85 14.07 22.07
N PHE A 128 11.35 14.84 21.10
CA PHE A 128 10.62 15.96 20.53
C PHE A 128 10.89 16.07 19.03
N PHE A 129 9.82 16.08 18.24
CA PHE A 129 9.85 16.29 16.80
C PHE A 129 9.72 17.78 16.48
N THR A 130 10.73 18.35 15.84
CA THR A 130 10.65 19.70 15.27
C THR A 130 9.69 19.72 14.06
N PRO A 131 9.21 20.90 13.63
CA PRO A 131 8.37 21.00 12.42
C PRO A 131 9.00 20.33 11.19
N ASP A 132 10.31 20.48 11.01
CA ASP A 132 11.04 19.86 9.91
C ASP A 132 11.10 18.32 10.04
N GLN A 133 11.24 17.78 11.26
CA GLN A 133 11.24 16.32 11.47
C GLN A 133 9.84 15.71 11.28
N ILE A 134 8.79 16.44 11.63
CA ILE A 134 7.42 16.03 11.32
C ILE A 134 7.23 16.01 9.81
N GLU A 135 7.69 17.04 9.09
CA GLU A 135 7.66 17.07 7.63
C GLU A 135 8.46 15.91 7.00
N GLU A 136 9.65 15.62 7.51
CA GLU A 136 10.48 14.49 7.08
C GLU A 136 9.74 13.15 7.25
N LEU A 137 9.11 12.93 8.40
CA LEU A 137 8.27 11.76 8.66
C LEU A 137 7.07 11.68 7.71
N LEU A 138 6.40 12.81 7.44
CA LEU A 138 5.24 12.84 6.55
C LEU A 138 5.61 12.55 5.10
N TYR A 139 6.72 13.09 4.60
CA TYR A 139 7.17 12.78 3.25
C TYR A 139 7.57 11.31 3.13
N ALA A 140 8.20 10.75 4.16
CA ALA A 140 8.48 9.32 4.21
C ALA A 140 7.18 8.49 4.21
N ALA A 141 6.18 8.89 5.01
CA ALA A 141 4.87 8.25 5.05
C ALA A 141 4.16 8.27 3.69
N TRP A 142 4.23 9.36 2.94
CA TRP A 142 3.65 9.42 1.59
C TRP A 142 4.41 8.58 0.56
N LEU A 143 5.73 8.42 0.72
CA LEU A 143 6.59 7.77 -0.27
C LEU A 143 6.97 6.32 0.06
N HIS A 144 6.58 5.79 1.22
CA HIS A 144 7.02 4.48 1.71
C HIS A 144 6.77 3.35 0.70
N ASP A 145 5.66 3.44 -0.02
CA ASP A 145 5.21 2.45 -0.98
C ASP A 145 5.55 2.75 -2.45
N ILE A 146 6.26 3.85 -2.75
CA ILE A 146 6.50 4.27 -4.15
C ILE A 146 7.19 3.18 -4.99
N GLY A 147 8.01 2.33 -4.35
CA GLY A 147 8.68 1.21 -4.97
C GLY A 147 7.76 0.07 -5.41
N LYS A 148 6.48 0.05 -5.01
CA LYS A 148 5.51 -0.90 -5.57
C LYS A 148 5.39 -0.78 -7.08
N ILE A 149 5.80 0.35 -7.69
CA ILE A 149 5.92 0.52 -9.15
C ILE A 149 6.70 -0.60 -9.86
N GLY A 150 7.69 -1.19 -9.19
CA GLY A 150 8.49 -2.29 -9.73
C GLY A 150 7.89 -3.67 -9.56
N VAL A 151 6.82 -3.81 -8.76
CA VAL A 151 6.18 -5.10 -8.49
C VAL A 151 5.16 -5.42 -9.60
N PRO A 152 5.23 -6.62 -10.21
CA PRO A 152 4.25 -7.06 -11.20
C PRO A 152 2.83 -7.07 -10.66
N GLU A 153 1.87 -6.59 -11.45
CA GLU A 153 0.45 -6.46 -11.06
C GLU A 153 -0.17 -7.81 -10.64
N HIS A 154 0.11 -8.88 -11.39
CA HIS A 154 -0.39 -10.24 -11.07
C HIS A 154 0.16 -10.83 -9.76
N ILE A 155 1.21 -10.23 -9.17
CA ILE A 155 1.74 -10.58 -7.85
C ILE A 155 1.17 -9.64 -6.79
N LEU A 156 1.11 -8.33 -7.09
CA LEU A 156 0.65 -7.30 -6.17
C LEU A 156 -0.83 -7.50 -5.78
N ASP A 157 -1.69 -7.79 -6.75
CA ASP A 157 -3.13 -8.00 -6.55
C ASP A 157 -3.52 -9.48 -6.53
N LYS A 158 -2.58 -10.35 -6.14
CA LYS A 158 -2.81 -11.79 -6.15
C LYS A 158 -3.81 -12.21 -5.07
N GLU A 159 -5.05 -12.41 -5.51
CA GLU A 159 -6.18 -12.77 -4.67
C GLU A 159 -6.22 -14.25 -4.26
N ASN A 160 -5.96 -15.14 -5.21
CA ASN A 160 -6.02 -16.59 -5.05
C ASN A 160 -4.63 -17.20 -5.31
N ARG A 161 -4.40 -18.45 -4.88
CA ARG A 161 -3.10 -19.14 -5.05
C ARG A 161 -2.71 -19.28 -6.52
N LEU A 162 -3.71 -19.53 -7.36
CA LEU A 162 -3.66 -19.60 -8.81
C LEU A 162 -4.52 -18.49 -9.41
N SER A 163 -4.09 -17.96 -10.56
CA SER A 163 -4.94 -17.06 -11.34
C SER A 163 -6.18 -17.78 -11.86
N ASP A 164 -7.20 -17.02 -12.24
CA ASP A 164 -8.43 -17.56 -12.81
C ASP A 164 -8.13 -18.38 -14.08
N GLU A 165 -7.19 -17.92 -14.91
CA GLU A 165 -6.73 -18.61 -16.14
C GLU A 165 -6.07 -19.96 -15.81
N ALA A 166 -5.26 -20.01 -14.76
CA ALA A 166 -4.63 -21.24 -14.31
C ALA A 166 -5.67 -22.21 -13.72
N MET A 167 -6.67 -21.69 -12.99
CA MET A 167 -7.77 -22.50 -12.49
C MET A 167 -8.65 -23.04 -13.62
N GLU A 168 -8.95 -22.23 -14.65
CA GLU A 168 -9.67 -22.66 -15.84
C GLU A 168 -8.90 -23.77 -16.59
N THR A 169 -7.57 -23.64 -16.68
CA THR A 169 -6.71 -24.68 -17.27
C THR A 169 -6.83 -26.00 -16.51
N ILE A 170 -6.88 -25.97 -15.17
CA ILE A 170 -7.10 -27.16 -14.35
C ILE A 170 -8.50 -27.74 -14.60
N VAL A 171 -9.56 -26.92 -14.62
CA VAL A 171 -10.93 -27.38 -14.88
C VAL A 171 -11.00 -28.11 -16.22
N ASN A 172 -10.50 -27.50 -17.30
CA ASN A 172 -10.47 -28.10 -18.63
C ASN A 172 -9.66 -29.42 -18.66
N ARG A 173 -8.58 -29.49 -17.89
CA ARG A 173 -7.78 -30.73 -17.75
C ARG A 173 -8.57 -31.83 -17.04
N PHE A 174 -9.31 -31.51 -15.98
CA PHE A 174 -10.17 -32.45 -15.27
C PHE A 174 -11.32 -32.96 -16.14
N GLU A 175 -11.91 -32.10 -16.99
CA GLU A 175 -12.90 -32.52 -17.99
C GLU A 175 -12.30 -33.49 -19.02
N ALA A 176 -11.07 -33.22 -19.49
CA ALA A 176 -10.37 -34.11 -20.40
C ALA A 176 -10.05 -35.47 -19.73
N ILE A 177 -9.58 -35.46 -18.48
CA ILE A 177 -9.33 -36.68 -17.69
C ILE A 177 -10.63 -37.47 -17.53
N LYS A 178 -11.74 -36.82 -17.20
CA LYS A 178 -13.07 -37.43 -17.10
C LYS A 178 -13.44 -38.11 -18.41
N ALA A 179 -13.35 -37.40 -19.54
CA ALA A 179 -13.66 -37.95 -20.86
C ALA A 179 -12.80 -39.17 -21.20
N ILE A 180 -11.49 -39.12 -20.94
CA ILE A 180 -10.54 -40.23 -21.20
C ILE A 180 -10.86 -41.45 -20.33
N ARG A 181 -11.07 -41.25 -19.01
CA ARG A 181 -11.37 -42.34 -18.07
C ARG A 181 -12.71 -42.99 -18.40
N LEU A 182 -13.75 -42.21 -18.66
CA LEU A 182 -15.06 -42.73 -19.06
C LEU A 182 -14.97 -43.50 -20.37
N ASN A 183 -14.30 -42.96 -21.39
CA ASN A 183 -14.11 -43.65 -22.67
C ASN A 183 -13.41 -45.02 -22.49
N ARG A 184 -12.43 -45.11 -21.58
CA ARG A 184 -11.76 -46.37 -21.23
C ARG A 184 -12.71 -47.38 -20.59
N VAL A 185 -13.64 -46.94 -19.74
CA VAL A 185 -14.70 -47.81 -19.17
C VAL A 185 -15.62 -48.32 -20.28
N TRP A 186 -16.06 -47.44 -21.20
CA TRP A 186 -16.91 -47.82 -22.34
C TRP A 186 -16.21 -48.76 -23.34
N ARG A 187 -14.90 -48.62 -23.56
CA ARG A 187 -14.12 -49.45 -24.51
C ARG A 187 -13.77 -50.84 -23.99
N LYS A 188 -13.91 -51.14 -22.69
CA LYS A 188 -13.73 -52.49 -22.12
C LYS A 188 -14.82 -53.52 -22.55
N ARG A 189 -15.67 -53.19 -23.53
CA ARG A 189 -16.58 -54.13 -24.19
C ARG A 189 -15.79 -55.35 -24.72
N PRO A 190 -16.19 -56.59 -24.40
CA PRO A 190 -15.84 -57.71 -25.27
C PRO A 190 -16.44 -57.41 -26.64
N ALA A 191 -15.65 -57.49 -27.70
CA ALA A 191 -16.17 -57.50 -29.06
C ALA A 191 -17.07 -58.73 -29.20
N GLY A 192 -18.37 -58.55 -29.00
CA GLY A 192 -19.38 -59.54 -29.35
C GLY A 192 -19.22 -59.83 -30.84
N LYS A 193 -18.86 -61.07 -31.17
CA LYS A 193 -18.79 -61.58 -32.54
C LYS A 193 -20.08 -61.20 -33.28
N THR A 194 -19.97 -60.32 -34.26
CA THR A 194 -20.96 -60.16 -35.31
C THR A 194 -20.89 -61.39 -36.21
N SER A 195 -21.52 -62.50 -35.81
CA SER A 195 -21.89 -63.53 -36.77
C SER A 195 -23.24 -63.15 -37.38
N ALA A 196 -23.20 -62.76 -38.65
CA ALA A 196 -24.37 -62.70 -39.49
C ALA A 196 -25.03 -64.09 -39.53
N THR A 197 -26.23 -64.24 -38.98
CA THR A 197 -27.30 -65.13 -39.48
C THR A 197 -28.57 -64.94 -38.64
N GLY A 198 -29.64 -64.51 -39.31
CA GLY A 198 -31.00 -65.03 -39.17
C GLY A 198 -31.63 -65.25 -37.78
N SER A 199 -32.61 -64.39 -37.50
CA SER A 199 -33.89 -64.68 -36.82
C SER A 199 -33.93 -65.08 -35.35
N SER A 200 -35.01 -64.62 -34.71
CA SER A 200 -35.47 -64.83 -33.33
C SER A 200 -34.74 -64.03 -32.24
N ALA A 201 -35.54 -63.20 -31.57
CA ALA A 201 -35.19 -62.54 -30.33
C ALA A 201 -34.83 -63.56 -29.23
N PRO A 202 -33.90 -63.19 -28.35
CA PRO A 202 -34.02 -63.52 -26.94
C PRO A 202 -34.20 -62.23 -26.13
N GLU A 203 -35.30 -62.19 -25.39
CA GLU A 203 -35.47 -61.38 -24.18
C GLU A 203 -34.35 -61.72 -23.18
N GLY A 204 -33.87 -60.71 -22.43
CA GLY A 204 -32.97 -60.89 -21.29
C GLY A 204 -31.50 -60.55 -21.56
N GLY A 205 -31.20 -59.28 -21.87
CA GLY A 205 -29.84 -58.75 -21.91
C GLY A 205 -29.37 -58.34 -20.51
N ASP A 206 -28.65 -59.23 -19.83
CA ASP A 206 -27.75 -59.02 -18.67
C ASP A 206 -27.73 -57.63 -17.98
N ASP A 207 -28.78 -57.30 -17.21
CA ASP A 207 -28.91 -56.07 -16.40
C ASP A 207 -27.73 -55.87 -15.40
N ARG A 208 -27.04 -56.96 -15.03
CA ARG A 208 -25.92 -56.92 -14.07
C ARG A 208 -24.64 -56.30 -14.64
N ALA A 209 -24.42 -56.44 -15.96
CA ALA A 209 -23.25 -55.86 -16.62
C ALA A 209 -23.42 -54.35 -16.90
N ASP A 210 -24.66 -53.85 -16.86
CA ASP A 210 -25.00 -52.43 -17.02
C ASP A 210 -24.93 -51.70 -15.68
N ASP A 211 -25.46 -52.30 -14.60
CA ASP A 211 -25.38 -51.78 -13.23
C ASP A 211 -23.92 -51.60 -12.76
N GLY A 212 -23.05 -52.59 -13.01
CA GLY A 212 -21.63 -52.49 -12.64
C GLY A 212 -20.84 -51.42 -13.42
N ARG A 213 -21.27 -51.06 -14.64
CA ARG A 213 -20.64 -49.97 -15.42
C ARG A 213 -21.14 -48.61 -14.97
N SER A 214 -22.44 -48.48 -14.72
CA SER A 214 -23.01 -47.25 -14.14
C SER A 214 -22.32 -46.91 -12.83
N GLN A 215 -22.12 -47.91 -11.96
CA GLN A 215 -21.40 -47.72 -10.69
C GLN A 215 -19.93 -47.30 -10.89
N GLU A 216 -19.21 -47.86 -11.87
CA GLU A 216 -17.82 -47.47 -12.14
C GLU A 216 -17.72 -46.07 -12.76
N THR A 217 -18.63 -45.69 -13.65
CA THR A 217 -18.69 -44.33 -14.19
C THR A 217 -19.01 -43.32 -13.09
N ASP A 218 -20.00 -43.62 -12.24
CA ASP A 218 -20.39 -42.75 -11.13
C ASP A 218 -19.23 -42.56 -10.14
N ARG A 219 -18.46 -43.62 -9.85
CA ARG A 219 -17.26 -43.53 -9.02
C ARG A 219 -16.19 -42.62 -9.61
N VAL A 220 -15.89 -42.75 -10.91
CA VAL A 220 -14.90 -41.89 -11.59
C VAL A 220 -15.34 -40.43 -11.54
N GLU A 221 -16.62 -40.17 -11.79
CA GLU A 221 -17.17 -38.81 -11.74
C GLU A 221 -17.09 -38.21 -10.33
N GLN A 222 -17.54 -38.95 -9.32
CA GLN A 222 -17.49 -38.52 -7.92
C GLN A 222 -16.06 -38.26 -7.44
N GLU A 223 -15.10 -39.12 -7.81
CA GLU A 223 -13.69 -38.95 -7.46
C GLU A 223 -13.12 -37.65 -8.07
N LEU A 224 -13.29 -37.45 -9.38
CA LEU A 224 -12.76 -36.27 -10.06
C LEU A 224 -13.45 -34.97 -9.61
N GLU A 225 -14.75 -35.04 -9.31
CA GLU A 225 -15.48 -33.89 -8.80
C GLU A 225 -15.04 -33.54 -7.37
N ALA A 226 -14.80 -34.53 -6.52
CA ALA A 226 -14.26 -34.32 -5.17
C ALA A 226 -12.87 -33.68 -5.22
N ASP A 227 -11.98 -34.21 -6.06
CA ASP A 227 -10.63 -33.67 -6.28
C ASP A 227 -10.70 -32.20 -6.76
N LEU A 228 -11.52 -31.91 -7.77
CA LEU A 228 -11.64 -30.55 -8.32
C LEU A 228 -12.23 -29.57 -7.30
N ARG A 229 -13.23 -30.00 -6.51
CA ARG A 229 -13.81 -29.19 -5.43
C ARG A 229 -12.77 -28.86 -4.36
N LEU A 230 -11.90 -29.81 -4.01
CA LEU A 230 -10.79 -29.55 -3.08
C LEU A 230 -9.84 -28.48 -3.66
N ILE A 231 -9.41 -28.61 -4.91
CA ILE A 231 -8.51 -27.64 -5.55
C ILE A 231 -9.14 -26.24 -5.55
N GLN A 232 -10.41 -26.13 -5.96
CA GLN A 232 -11.13 -24.85 -5.99
C GLN A 232 -11.27 -24.22 -4.60
N ARG A 233 -11.55 -25.03 -3.58
CA ARG A 233 -11.62 -24.59 -2.18
C ARG A 233 -10.26 -24.09 -1.70
N VAL A 234 -9.19 -24.87 -1.92
CA VAL A 234 -7.84 -24.48 -1.52
C VAL A 234 -7.40 -23.21 -2.23
N ASN A 235 -7.69 -23.07 -3.53
CA ASN A 235 -7.29 -21.91 -4.32
C ASN A 235 -7.77 -20.58 -3.71
N ARG A 236 -8.97 -20.60 -3.10
CA ARG A 236 -9.62 -19.43 -2.46
C ARG A 236 -9.32 -19.30 -0.97
N SER A 237 -8.60 -20.26 -0.38
CA SER A 237 -8.32 -20.26 1.06
C SER A 237 -6.99 -19.61 1.40
N ASN A 238 -7.02 -18.70 2.37
CA ASN A 238 -5.84 -18.05 2.94
C ASN A 238 -5.04 -18.97 3.88
N PHE A 239 -5.59 -20.13 4.26
CA PHE A 239 -4.92 -21.10 5.12
C PHE A 239 -5.11 -22.51 4.60
N LEU A 240 -4.03 -23.29 4.58
CA LEU A 240 -4.05 -24.69 4.16
C LEU A 240 -3.82 -25.63 5.34
N SER A 241 -4.84 -26.42 5.67
CA SER A 241 -4.76 -27.38 6.77
C SER A 241 -3.78 -28.52 6.47
N GLY A 242 -3.38 -29.27 7.51
CA GLY A 242 -2.54 -30.46 7.36
C GLY A 242 -3.22 -31.54 6.50
N GLU A 243 -4.53 -31.72 6.71
CA GLU A 243 -5.38 -32.68 6.00
C GLU A 243 -5.54 -32.29 4.53
N ASP A 244 -5.92 -31.03 4.24
CA ASP A 244 -6.06 -30.55 2.86
C ASP A 244 -4.74 -30.65 2.07
N LEU A 245 -3.58 -30.44 2.72
CA LEU A 245 -2.29 -30.63 2.04
C LEU A 245 -2.07 -32.10 1.70
N ALA A 246 -2.34 -33.03 2.62
CA ALA A 246 -2.17 -34.46 2.37
C ALA A 246 -3.08 -34.91 1.22
N ASP A 247 -4.33 -34.45 1.20
CA ASP A 247 -5.26 -34.74 0.10
C ASP A 247 -4.79 -34.14 -1.23
N LEU A 248 -4.24 -32.92 -1.22
CA LEU A 248 -3.65 -32.31 -2.41
C LEU A 248 -2.41 -33.06 -2.90
N GLU A 249 -1.56 -33.58 -2.01
CA GLU A 249 -0.41 -34.40 -2.37
C GLU A 249 -0.85 -35.72 -3.04
N VAL A 250 -1.95 -36.31 -2.56
CA VAL A 250 -2.56 -37.47 -3.22
C VAL A 250 -2.99 -37.10 -4.64
N ILE A 251 -3.70 -35.98 -4.84
CA ILE A 251 -4.10 -35.52 -6.19
C ILE A 251 -2.88 -35.21 -7.06
N GLY A 252 -1.86 -34.55 -6.51
CA GLY A 252 -0.62 -34.21 -7.19
C GLY A 252 0.18 -35.43 -7.66
N SER A 253 0.02 -36.58 -6.99
CA SER A 253 0.60 -37.86 -7.40
C SER A 253 -0.16 -38.58 -8.52
N LYS A 254 -1.41 -38.18 -8.80
CA LYS A 254 -2.23 -38.81 -9.85
C LYS A 254 -1.73 -38.40 -11.24
N THR A 255 -1.73 -39.37 -12.14
CA THR A 255 -1.37 -39.17 -13.55
C THR A 255 -2.44 -39.76 -14.47
N TYR A 256 -2.60 -39.17 -15.65
CA TYR A 256 -3.39 -39.73 -16.73
C TYR A 256 -2.56 -39.86 -18.00
N GLU A 257 -2.98 -40.77 -18.87
CA GLU A 257 -2.45 -40.88 -20.22
C GLU A 257 -3.24 -39.95 -21.13
N SER A 258 -2.58 -38.96 -21.71
CA SER A 258 -3.17 -38.03 -22.66
C SER A 258 -3.58 -38.72 -23.97
N LEU A 259 -4.38 -38.04 -24.80
CA LEU A 259 -4.74 -38.53 -26.13
C LEU A 259 -3.52 -38.74 -27.05
N ALA A 260 -2.40 -38.07 -26.75
CA ALA A 260 -1.13 -38.23 -27.45
C ALA A 260 -0.28 -39.42 -26.93
N GLY A 261 -0.75 -40.15 -25.91
CA GLY A 261 -0.03 -41.28 -25.30
C GLY A 261 1.00 -40.89 -24.22
N ASN A 262 1.13 -39.60 -23.92
CA ASN A 262 2.04 -39.13 -22.87
C ASN A 262 1.40 -39.29 -21.48
N ILE A 263 2.18 -39.73 -20.49
CA ILE A 263 1.78 -39.72 -19.08
C ILE A 263 1.96 -38.29 -18.54
N THR A 264 0.86 -37.70 -18.07
CA THR A 264 0.80 -36.31 -17.60
C THR A 264 0.20 -36.29 -16.19
N PRO A 265 0.71 -35.46 -15.26
CA PRO A 265 0.10 -35.32 -13.94
C PRO A 265 -1.25 -34.61 -14.00
N TYR A 266 -2.12 -34.87 -13.01
CA TYR A 266 -3.39 -34.15 -12.87
C TYR A 266 -3.16 -32.66 -12.56
N ILE A 267 -2.14 -32.38 -11.75
CA ILE A 267 -1.70 -31.03 -11.38
C ILE A 267 -0.21 -30.94 -11.68
N SER A 268 0.21 -29.90 -12.39
CA SER A 268 1.63 -29.66 -12.68
C SER A 268 2.41 -29.29 -11.42
N GLU A 269 3.73 -29.44 -11.44
CA GLU A 269 4.59 -29.03 -10.32
C GLU A 269 4.43 -27.55 -9.97
N ARG A 270 4.24 -26.68 -10.98
CA ARG A 270 4.03 -25.24 -10.77
C ARG A 270 2.71 -24.98 -10.04
N GLU A 271 1.63 -25.61 -10.47
CA GLU A 271 0.31 -25.49 -9.82
C GLU A 271 0.37 -26.04 -8.39
N MET A 272 1.05 -27.16 -8.17
CA MET A 272 1.23 -27.76 -6.85
C MET A 272 2.00 -26.83 -5.91
N ARG A 273 3.08 -26.19 -6.37
CA ARG A 273 3.84 -25.20 -5.57
C ARG A 273 2.94 -24.06 -5.09
N HIS A 274 2.08 -23.55 -5.95
CA HIS A 274 1.12 -22.48 -5.61
C HIS A 274 0.03 -22.97 -4.64
N LEU A 275 -0.56 -24.14 -4.91
CA LEU A 275 -1.61 -24.71 -4.08
C LEU A 275 -1.12 -25.14 -2.69
N SER A 276 0.18 -25.41 -2.52
CA SER A 276 0.77 -25.90 -1.27
C SER A 276 1.18 -24.81 -0.27
N VAL A 277 0.99 -23.53 -0.58
CA VAL A 277 1.36 -22.40 0.31
C VAL A 277 0.64 -22.53 1.67
N ARG A 278 1.33 -22.58 2.81
CA ARG A 278 0.62 -22.82 4.09
C ARG A 278 -0.26 -21.67 4.54
N LYS A 279 0.20 -20.43 4.36
CA LYS A 279 -0.45 -19.20 4.81
C LYS A 279 -0.35 -18.13 3.73
N GLY A 280 -1.48 -17.51 3.38
CA GLY A 280 -1.58 -16.57 2.26
C GLY A 280 -1.60 -17.28 0.90
N ASN A 281 -1.47 -16.47 -0.16
CA ASN A 281 -1.63 -16.90 -1.56
C ASN A 281 -0.36 -16.72 -2.40
N LEU A 282 0.67 -16.14 -1.79
CA LEU A 282 1.96 -15.88 -2.41
C LEU A 282 2.90 -17.05 -2.11
N THR A 283 3.57 -17.52 -3.16
CA THR A 283 4.75 -18.38 -3.03
C THR A 283 5.91 -17.61 -2.39
N ALA A 284 6.96 -18.32 -1.97
CA ALA A 284 8.15 -17.68 -1.41
C ALA A 284 8.81 -16.69 -2.40
N GLU A 285 8.92 -17.08 -3.68
CA GLU A 285 9.48 -16.25 -4.75
C GLU A 285 8.64 -14.98 -5.02
N GLU A 286 7.31 -15.13 -5.04
CA GLU A 286 6.41 -13.98 -5.18
C GLU A 286 6.48 -13.05 -3.97
N TYR A 287 6.63 -13.61 -2.76
CA TYR A 287 6.79 -12.83 -1.54
C TYR A 287 8.11 -12.04 -1.56
N GLU A 288 9.23 -12.66 -1.92
CA GLU A 288 10.52 -11.99 -2.14
C GLU A 288 10.40 -10.86 -3.18
N THR A 289 9.67 -11.11 -4.27
CA THR A 289 9.41 -10.09 -5.30
C THR A 289 8.67 -8.88 -4.73
N ILE A 290 7.65 -9.09 -3.88
CA ILE A 290 6.98 -7.98 -3.19
C ILE A 290 7.97 -7.24 -2.29
N GLN A 291 8.79 -7.94 -1.50
CA GLN A 291 9.75 -7.31 -0.58
C GLN A 291 10.72 -6.37 -1.30
N THR A 292 11.06 -6.61 -2.58
CA THR A 292 11.93 -5.70 -3.34
C THR A 292 11.41 -4.26 -3.43
N HIS A 293 10.12 -4.01 -3.17
CA HIS A 293 9.55 -2.66 -3.24
C HIS A 293 10.22 -1.69 -2.25
N VAL A 294 10.67 -2.13 -1.07
CA VAL A 294 11.31 -1.19 -0.13
C VAL A 294 12.69 -0.75 -0.60
N GLU A 295 13.45 -1.65 -1.23
CA GLU A 295 14.73 -1.30 -1.84
C GLU A 295 14.52 -0.39 -3.04
N LEU A 296 13.49 -0.66 -3.84
CA LEU A 296 13.13 0.22 -4.95
C LEU A 296 12.65 1.58 -4.45
N THR A 297 11.88 1.65 -3.37
CA THR A 297 11.51 2.89 -2.67
C THR A 297 12.78 3.65 -2.31
N HIS A 298 13.73 3.03 -1.62
CA HIS A 298 15.00 3.68 -1.26
C HIS A 298 15.71 4.23 -2.51
N ASN A 299 15.82 3.41 -3.56
CA ASN A 299 16.53 3.77 -4.78
C ASN A 299 15.87 4.90 -5.57
N ILE A 300 14.54 4.98 -5.58
CA ILE A 300 13.81 6.09 -6.22
C ILE A 300 13.96 7.35 -5.38
N VAL A 301 13.64 7.25 -4.08
CA VAL A 301 13.51 8.40 -3.19
C VAL A 301 14.86 9.06 -2.92
N LYS A 302 15.97 8.30 -2.83
CA LYS A 302 17.32 8.86 -2.63
C LYS A 302 17.81 9.77 -3.78
N ASN A 303 17.20 9.68 -4.96
CA ASN A 303 17.55 10.54 -6.11
C ASN A 303 16.85 11.90 -6.05
N ILE A 304 15.87 12.08 -5.15
CA ILE A 304 15.24 13.37 -4.92
C ILE A 304 16.24 14.26 -4.16
N PRO A 305 16.50 15.50 -4.61
CA PRO A 305 17.47 16.39 -3.99
C PRO A 305 16.89 17.03 -2.71
N PHE A 306 16.69 16.22 -1.68
CA PHE A 306 16.20 16.68 -0.38
C PHE A 306 17.18 17.67 0.26
N THR A 307 16.63 18.65 0.98
CA THR A 307 17.40 19.54 1.85
C THR A 307 17.98 18.76 3.03
N ASN A 308 18.95 19.36 3.74
CA ASN A 308 19.55 18.75 4.93
C ASN A 308 18.52 18.38 6.03
N THR A 309 17.39 19.08 6.06
CA THR A 309 16.27 18.87 6.99
C THR A 309 15.39 17.66 6.63
N LEU A 310 15.48 17.17 5.39
CA LEU A 310 14.68 16.08 4.83
C LEU A 310 15.54 14.91 4.32
N LYS A 311 16.81 14.86 4.74
CA LYS A 311 17.80 13.92 4.21
C LYS A 311 17.50 12.45 4.53
N ASN A 312 16.71 12.18 5.57
CA ASN A 312 16.38 10.84 6.02
C ASN A 312 15.07 10.30 5.42
N VAL A 313 14.35 11.09 4.60
CA VAL A 313 13.15 10.60 3.90
C VAL A 313 13.40 9.27 3.20
N PRO A 314 14.49 9.05 2.44
CA PRO A 314 14.76 7.76 1.80
C PRO A 314 14.93 6.60 2.79
N LEU A 315 15.59 6.86 3.94
CA LEU A 315 15.83 5.84 4.97
C LEU A 315 14.50 5.44 5.61
N PHE A 316 13.71 6.42 6.05
CA PHE A 316 12.45 6.16 6.74
C PHE A 316 11.44 5.48 5.81
N SER A 317 11.35 5.93 4.56
CA SER A 317 10.46 5.32 3.57
C SER A 317 10.85 3.87 3.24
N ALA A 318 12.13 3.49 3.35
CA ALA A 318 12.60 2.15 3.04
C ALA A 318 12.63 1.17 4.22
N THR A 319 12.53 1.66 5.46
CA THR A 319 12.67 0.84 6.68
C THR A 319 11.37 0.63 7.43
N HIS A 320 10.22 0.99 6.84
CA HIS A 320 8.90 0.78 7.43
C HIS A 320 8.51 -0.71 7.56
N HIS A 321 9.26 -1.64 6.94
CA HIS A 321 9.10 -3.09 7.11
C HIS A 321 10.22 -3.73 7.96
N GLU A 322 11.10 -2.93 8.55
CA GLU A 322 12.04 -3.42 9.56
C GLU A 322 11.28 -3.74 10.86
N LEU A 323 11.72 -4.77 11.58
CA LEU A 323 11.12 -5.22 12.83
C LEU A 323 12.17 -5.25 13.92
N LEU A 324 11.80 -4.95 15.17
CA LEU A 324 12.77 -4.78 16.25
C LEU A 324 13.60 -6.05 16.56
N ASP A 325 13.07 -7.23 16.24
CA ASP A 325 13.76 -8.53 16.36
C ASP A 325 14.75 -8.82 15.21
N GLY A 326 14.78 -7.97 14.18
CA GLY A 326 15.60 -8.09 12.97
C GLY A 326 15.14 -9.15 11.99
N THR A 327 13.90 -9.63 12.11
CA THR A 327 13.27 -10.48 11.09
C THR A 327 12.59 -9.68 9.98
N GLY A 328 12.64 -8.34 10.08
CA GLY A 328 12.19 -7.42 9.04
C GLY A 328 13.16 -7.32 7.86
N TYR A 329 12.83 -6.43 6.93
CA TYR A 329 13.55 -6.23 5.67
C TYR A 329 13.55 -4.74 5.29
N PRO A 330 14.49 -4.25 4.46
CA PRO A 330 15.43 -5.00 3.63
C PRO A 330 16.78 -5.33 4.28
N TRP A 331 17.16 -4.67 5.37
CA TRP A 331 18.50 -4.76 5.95
C TRP A 331 18.56 -5.56 7.25
N GLY A 332 17.41 -5.91 7.83
CA GLY A 332 17.34 -6.71 9.07
C GLY A 332 17.86 -5.94 10.28
N LEU A 333 17.57 -4.63 10.30
CA LEU A 333 17.94 -3.73 11.39
C LEU A 333 17.28 -4.18 12.70
N LYS A 334 17.93 -3.95 13.85
CA LYS A 334 17.43 -4.40 15.16
C LYS A 334 17.32 -3.26 16.15
N GLY A 335 16.25 -3.30 16.95
CA GLY A 335 16.05 -2.39 18.08
C GLY A 335 16.34 -0.92 17.74
N GLU A 336 17.36 -0.37 18.40
CA GLU A 336 17.80 1.03 18.26
C GLU A 336 18.38 1.42 16.89
N GLU A 337 18.73 0.45 16.05
CA GLU A 337 19.16 0.72 14.66
C GLU A 337 18.00 1.23 13.79
N ILE A 338 16.75 0.92 14.19
CA ILE A 338 15.54 1.38 13.49
C ILE A 338 15.14 2.75 14.08
N PRO A 339 15.15 3.84 13.29
CA PRO A 339 14.72 5.15 13.75
C PRO A 339 13.27 5.14 14.22
N ILE A 340 12.95 5.96 15.21
CA ILE A 340 11.57 6.07 15.74
C ILE A 340 10.55 6.41 14.63
N GLN A 341 10.94 7.21 13.63
CA GLN A 341 10.12 7.51 12.46
C GLN A 341 9.71 6.23 11.72
N SER A 342 10.65 5.34 11.46
CA SER A 342 10.38 4.07 10.78
C SER A 342 9.51 3.16 11.64
N ARG A 343 9.74 3.11 12.96
CA ARG A 343 8.89 2.34 13.89
C ARG A 343 7.44 2.85 13.91
N ILE A 344 7.26 4.17 13.87
CA ILE A 344 5.95 4.80 13.73
C ILE A 344 5.30 4.34 12.42
N LEU A 345 6.01 4.43 11.29
CA LEU A 345 5.52 3.98 9.99
C LEU A 345 5.11 2.50 10.00
N SER A 346 5.95 1.61 10.55
CA SER A 346 5.65 0.17 10.66
C SER A 346 4.33 -0.08 11.41
N VAL A 347 4.13 0.59 12.56
CA VAL A 347 2.93 0.40 13.37
C VAL A 347 1.68 0.86 12.62
N VAL A 348 1.73 2.05 12.01
CA VAL A 348 0.54 2.63 11.35
C VAL A 348 0.24 1.98 10.00
N ASP A 349 1.26 1.52 9.27
CA ASP A 349 1.12 0.78 8.02
C ASP A 349 0.41 -0.56 8.28
N ILE A 350 0.90 -1.33 9.26
CA ILE A 350 0.26 -2.59 9.66
C ILE A 350 -1.19 -2.34 10.12
N PHE A 351 -1.43 -1.30 10.91
CA PHE A 351 -2.78 -0.97 11.36
C PHE A 351 -3.73 -0.65 10.19
N ASP A 352 -3.29 0.20 9.25
CA ASP A 352 -4.08 0.58 8.09
C ASP A 352 -4.35 -0.65 7.20
N ALA A 353 -3.34 -1.49 6.96
CA ALA A 353 -3.47 -2.71 6.18
C ALA A 353 -4.44 -3.74 6.79
N LEU A 354 -4.54 -3.79 8.13
CA LEU A 354 -5.48 -4.66 8.84
C LEU A 354 -6.92 -4.12 8.84
N THR A 355 -7.08 -2.79 8.89
CA THR A 355 -8.39 -2.12 8.99
C THR A 355 -8.99 -1.75 7.63
N ALA A 356 -8.19 -1.76 6.55
CA ALA A 356 -8.63 -1.47 5.19
C ALA A 356 -9.84 -2.33 4.79
N ALA A 357 -10.94 -1.65 4.44
CA ALA A 357 -12.26 -2.27 4.37
C ALA A 357 -12.55 -3.12 3.13
N ASP A 358 -11.62 -3.18 2.17
CA ASP A 358 -11.95 -3.59 0.81
C ASP A 358 -11.25 -4.84 0.28
N ARG A 359 -10.54 -5.65 1.09
CA ARG A 359 -10.03 -6.93 0.56
C ARG A 359 -11.20 -7.89 0.27
N PRO A 360 -11.43 -8.35 -0.98
CA PRO A 360 -12.59 -9.18 -1.35
C PRO A 360 -12.69 -10.51 -0.57
N TYR A 361 -11.58 -10.93 0.06
CA TYR A 361 -11.49 -12.18 0.83
C TYR A 361 -11.37 -11.97 2.34
N ARG A 362 -11.42 -10.73 2.84
CA ARG A 362 -11.33 -10.42 4.27
C ARG A 362 -12.26 -9.26 4.61
N ARG A 363 -13.29 -9.53 5.41
CA ARG A 363 -14.03 -8.45 6.08
C ARG A 363 -13.02 -7.60 6.85
N ALA A 364 -13.15 -6.27 6.75
CA ALA A 364 -12.39 -5.32 7.54
C ALA A 364 -12.27 -5.82 8.99
N ILE A 365 -11.04 -5.95 9.49
CA ILE A 365 -10.85 -6.26 10.89
C ILE A 365 -11.28 -5.02 11.68
N SER A 366 -12.07 -5.21 12.74
CA SER A 366 -12.42 -4.07 13.60
C SER A 366 -11.16 -3.48 14.20
N ALA A 367 -11.17 -2.17 14.50
CA ALA A 367 -10.04 -1.51 15.16
C ALA A 367 -9.63 -2.23 16.46
N GLU A 368 -10.59 -2.80 17.19
CA GLU A 368 -10.34 -3.60 18.41
C GLU A 368 -9.54 -4.88 18.12
N GLU A 369 -9.85 -5.59 17.05
CA GLU A 369 -9.15 -6.83 16.71
C GLU A 369 -7.79 -6.53 16.07
N SER A 370 -7.66 -5.46 15.28
CA SER A 370 -6.37 -4.93 14.81
C SER A 370 -5.46 -4.52 15.99
N ALA A 371 -6.03 -3.88 17.02
CA ALA A 371 -5.31 -3.52 18.23
C ALA A 371 -4.76 -4.75 18.98
N LYS A 372 -5.51 -5.86 19.03
CA LYS A 372 -5.02 -7.12 19.62
C LYS A 372 -3.83 -7.68 18.86
N ILE A 373 -3.86 -7.62 17.53
CA ILE A 373 -2.75 -8.07 16.68
C ILE A 373 -1.50 -7.21 16.94
N LEU A 374 -1.63 -5.88 16.92
CA LEU A 374 -0.50 -4.99 17.21
C LEU A 374 0.10 -5.23 18.60
N LYS A 375 -0.73 -5.39 19.64
CA LYS A 375 -0.26 -5.70 20.99
C LYS A 375 0.44 -7.05 21.07
N ALA A 376 -0.02 -8.05 20.32
CA ALA A 376 0.64 -9.36 20.25
C ALA A 376 2.02 -9.27 19.57
N GLU A 377 2.13 -8.54 18.46
CA GLU A 377 3.40 -8.32 17.74
C GLU A 377 4.39 -7.48 18.57
N ALA A 378 3.91 -6.46 19.29
CA ALA A 378 4.72 -5.70 20.24
C ALA A 378 5.27 -6.57 21.37
N LYS A 379 4.41 -7.40 21.99
CA LYS A 379 4.81 -8.36 23.03
C LYS A 379 5.79 -9.42 22.53
N ALA A 380 5.73 -9.76 21.24
CA ALA A 380 6.69 -10.65 20.59
C ALA A 380 8.04 -9.96 20.29
N GLY A 381 8.18 -8.67 20.58
CA GLY A 381 9.39 -7.89 20.33
C GLY A 381 9.58 -7.51 18.86
N ARG A 382 8.51 -7.54 18.05
CA ARG A 382 8.56 -7.22 16.61
C ARG A 382 8.24 -5.76 16.33
N LEU A 383 7.31 -5.18 17.09
CA LEU A 383 6.91 -3.77 17.00
C LEU A 383 7.28 -3.02 18.28
N ASP A 384 7.43 -1.70 18.15
CA ASP A 384 7.71 -0.81 19.28
C ASP A 384 6.49 -0.70 20.19
N GLU A 385 6.61 -1.29 21.39
CA GLU A 385 5.52 -1.36 22.37
C GLU A 385 5.08 0.03 22.83
N ASP A 386 6.00 0.96 22.99
CA ASP A 386 5.69 2.33 23.44
C ASP A 386 4.90 3.07 22.36
N VAL A 387 5.28 2.93 21.09
CA VAL A 387 4.55 3.52 19.95
C VAL A 387 3.17 2.89 19.81
N VAL A 388 3.06 1.56 19.91
CA VAL A 388 1.78 0.84 19.84
C VAL A 388 0.83 1.29 20.95
N ASN A 389 1.32 1.39 22.19
CA ASN A 389 0.51 1.84 23.32
C ASN A 389 0.07 3.28 23.14
N LEU A 390 0.97 4.20 22.76
CA LEU A 390 0.62 5.59 22.52
C LEU A 390 -0.46 5.75 21.44
N PHE A 391 -0.31 5.01 20.33
CA PHE A 391 -1.25 5.04 19.21
C PHE A 391 -2.64 4.53 19.58
N LEU A 392 -2.71 3.44 20.36
CA LEU A 392 -3.97 2.80 20.74
C LEU A 392 -4.66 3.52 21.92
N ASP A 393 -3.92 3.86 22.96
CA ASP A 393 -4.47 4.41 24.22
C ASP A 393 -5.02 5.83 24.01
N ASN A 394 -4.44 6.59 23.08
CA ASN A 394 -4.95 7.91 22.67
C ASN A 394 -5.95 7.84 21.50
N GLU A 395 -6.32 6.63 21.05
CA GLU A 395 -7.23 6.40 19.93
C GLU A 395 -6.85 7.18 18.65
N LEU A 396 -5.55 7.34 18.37
CA LEU A 396 -5.05 8.21 17.29
C LEU A 396 -5.48 7.74 15.89
N TYR A 397 -5.91 6.49 15.76
CA TYR A 397 -6.52 5.94 14.56
C TYR A 397 -7.88 6.54 14.18
N LYS A 398 -8.51 7.32 15.06
CA LYS A 398 -9.78 8.03 14.80
C LYS A 398 -9.60 9.42 14.16
N THR A 399 -8.36 9.82 13.89
CA THR A 399 -7.99 11.15 13.37
C THR A 399 -8.47 11.41 11.94
#